data_AF-A0A972IVR8-F1
#
_entry.id   AF-A0A972IVR8-F1
#
_cell.length_a   1.000
_cell.length_b   1.000
_cell.length_c   1.000
_cell.angle_alpha   90.00
_cell.angle_beta   90.00
_cell.angle_gamma   90.00
#
_symmetry.space_group_name_H-M   'P 1'
#
loop_
_entity.id
_entity.type
_entity.pdbx_description
1 polymer ?
#
loop_
_entity_poly.entity_id
_entity_poly.type
_entity_poly.pdbx_seq_one_letter_code
_entity_poly.pdbx_strand_id
1 'polypeptide(L)'
;KNDKLIIATPYPSTEAANRGSRLTPLIIYEGNDKGQVLYSKTTRREGIVGNVDVAPTILSYFNLTTNKMTGRVLQSVSQQGNLNYIHNLNKRVTNTSAQRYRVLYSFVVYQIITSVLALALIIFKNRVPVRWYKYISLALIGNMVVPLTLLLIPLFGVTNIVTTYLLLLAITMAIISAIYLVSKGDSLSVILYAMFLLVFGLLFDIVSGQNLIKNSLLGYDPILGARYYGIGNEYMGILIGAVLMLTAALMEKHYVNKYLSIMFYGLVAVIIGFPGLGANVGGLITAVFSFLFVTVRLLGKKIDFRGLVYIGLAVVFVVGVMALVDLFIVENKSHLAGAISQIISNGPVVMYQIITRKICMNLRIIGVTIWSKVLLSAVVVLGILFYKPIGWFRRISMKYPKLALGWSGIIVACVIGFVANDSGTVAAATSIIFLTSTMLYLIIEDLN
;
A
#
# COMPACT_ATOMS: atom_id res chain seq x y z
N LYS A 1 42.33 -22.16 -11.55
CA LYS A 1 40.99 -22.75 -11.79
C LYS A 1 39.99 -21.62 -11.64
N ASN A 2 39.58 -21.03 -12.75
CA ASN A 2 38.62 -19.93 -12.80
C ASN A 2 37.37 -20.48 -13.48
N ASP A 3 36.69 -21.44 -12.84
CA ASP A 3 35.46 -22.01 -13.36
C ASP A 3 34.33 -21.63 -12.40
N LYS A 4 33.26 -21.03 -12.95
CA LYS A 4 32.04 -20.70 -12.21
C LYS A 4 30.93 -21.64 -12.66
N LEU A 5 30.41 -22.43 -11.75
CA LEU A 5 29.27 -23.32 -12.02
C LEU A 5 27.98 -22.67 -11.51
N ILE A 6 27.02 -22.47 -12.40
CA ILE A 6 25.68 -21.96 -12.07
C ILE A 6 24.67 -23.09 -12.29
N ILE A 7 23.98 -23.49 -11.23
CA ILE A 7 22.89 -24.45 -11.28
C ILE A 7 21.59 -23.67 -11.07
N ALA A 8 20.82 -23.52 -12.13
CA ALA A 8 19.55 -22.79 -12.12
C ALA A 8 18.41 -23.75 -12.47
N THR A 9 17.34 -23.71 -11.69
CA THR A 9 16.08 -24.39 -12.05
C THR A 9 15.12 -23.36 -12.64
N PRO A 10 14.80 -23.40 -13.95
CA PRO A 10 14.03 -22.34 -14.61
C PRO A 10 12.54 -22.38 -14.25
N TYR A 11 12.02 -23.55 -13.86
CA TYR A 11 10.61 -23.75 -13.57
C TYR A 11 10.42 -24.73 -12.40
N PRO A 12 9.49 -24.47 -11.46
CA PRO A 12 9.20 -25.39 -10.35
C PRO A 12 8.59 -26.70 -10.86
N SER A 13 8.69 -27.78 -10.07
CA SER A 13 7.96 -29.01 -10.39
C SER A 13 6.44 -28.78 -10.39
N THR A 14 5.70 -29.60 -11.13
CA THR A 14 4.23 -29.51 -11.19
C THR A 14 3.59 -29.59 -9.80
N GLU A 15 4.10 -30.46 -8.93
CA GLU A 15 3.65 -30.58 -7.54
C GLU A 15 3.89 -29.30 -6.74
N ALA A 16 5.08 -28.71 -6.85
CA ALA A 16 5.42 -27.46 -6.17
C ALA A 16 4.59 -26.29 -6.70
N ALA A 17 4.39 -26.20 -8.01
CA ALA A 17 3.57 -25.18 -8.66
C ALA A 17 2.10 -25.26 -8.20
N ASN A 18 1.53 -26.47 -8.10
CA ASN A 18 0.17 -26.71 -7.62
C ASN A 18 -0.02 -26.33 -6.14
N ARG A 19 1.04 -26.47 -5.32
CA ARG A 19 1.04 -26.01 -3.92
C ARG A 19 1.33 -24.52 -3.76
N GLY A 20 1.54 -23.78 -4.86
CA GLY A 20 1.88 -22.36 -4.83
C GLY A 20 3.36 -22.06 -4.57
N SER A 21 4.20 -23.08 -4.37
CA SER A 21 5.64 -22.96 -4.20
C SER A 21 6.34 -22.81 -5.55
N ARG A 22 6.37 -21.58 -6.07
CA ARG A 22 6.93 -21.28 -7.40
C ARG A 22 8.35 -20.69 -7.40
N LEU A 23 8.95 -20.48 -6.23
CA LEU A 23 10.38 -20.14 -6.16
C LEU A 23 11.21 -21.37 -6.52
N THR A 24 12.25 -21.15 -7.31
CA THR A 24 13.17 -22.20 -7.75
C THR A 24 14.58 -21.97 -7.19
N PRO A 25 15.34 -23.03 -6.90
CA PRO A 25 16.70 -22.89 -6.41
C PRO A 25 17.63 -22.34 -7.50
N LEU A 26 18.55 -21.47 -7.08
CA LEU A 26 19.69 -21.00 -7.84
C LEU A 26 20.94 -21.15 -6.97
N ILE A 27 21.92 -21.90 -7.46
CA ILE A 27 23.18 -22.17 -6.76
C ILE A 27 24.33 -21.72 -7.66
N ILE A 28 25.28 -20.99 -7.08
CA ILE A 28 26.50 -20.57 -7.76
C ILE A 28 27.69 -21.12 -6.97
N TYR A 29 28.59 -21.83 -7.65
CA TYR A 29 29.82 -22.35 -7.10
C TYR A 29 31.02 -21.68 -7.78
N GLU A 30 31.87 -21.06 -6.97
CA GLU A 30 33.07 -20.31 -7.38
C GLU A 30 34.36 -20.85 -6.73
N GLY A 31 34.31 -22.07 -6.16
CA GLY A 31 35.47 -22.68 -5.50
C GLY A 31 35.74 -22.20 -4.07
N ASN A 32 34.85 -21.41 -3.47
CA ASN A 32 34.94 -20.99 -2.07
C ASN A 32 34.28 -22.02 -1.12
N ASP A 33 34.94 -22.31 0.01
CA ASP A 33 34.44 -23.26 1.02
C ASP A 33 33.36 -22.68 1.94
N LYS A 34 33.22 -21.35 1.98
CA LYS A 34 32.20 -20.67 2.78
C LYS A 34 30.95 -20.42 1.95
N GLY A 35 29.86 -21.11 2.27
CA GLY A 35 28.55 -20.82 1.70
C GLY A 35 28.13 -19.37 1.97
N GLN A 36 27.41 -18.76 1.04
CA GLN A 36 26.86 -17.40 1.14
C GLN A 36 25.44 -17.37 0.57
N VAL A 37 24.72 -16.28 0.81
CA VAL A 37 23.37 -16.04 0.27
C VAL A 37 23.45 -15.09 -0.92
N LEU A 38 22.73 -15.40 -1.99
CA LEU A 38 22.65 -14.53 -3.16
C LEU A 38 21.81 -13.27 -2.88
N TYR A 39 22.28 -12.13 -3.37
CA TYR A 39 21.62 -10.84 -3.30
C TYR A 39 21.64 -10.17 -4.68
N SER A 40 20.60 -9.40 -4.98
CA SER A 40 20.52 -8.59 -6.18
C SER A 40 19.95 -7.21 -5.86
N LYS A 41 20.52 -6.17 -6.48
CA LYS A 41 19.95 -4.81 -6.44
C LYS A 41 18.56 -4.73 -7.11
N THR A 42 18.19 -5.72 -7.94
CA THR A 42 16.86 -5.82 -8.58
C THR A 42 15.76 -6.07 -7.55
N THR A 43 15.99 -6.99 -6.63
CA THR A 43 15.01 -7.38 -5.60
C THR A 43 15.25 -6.65 -4.29
N ARG A 44 16.50 -6.24 -4.01
CA ARG A 44 16.98 -5.67 -2.75
C ARG A 44 16.67 -6.57 -1.55
N ARG A 45 16.67 -7.88 -1.77
CA ARG A 45 16.41 -8.91 -0.76
C ARG A 45 17.48 -9.97 -0.79
N GLU A 46 18.03 -10.26 0.38
CA GLU A 46 18.90 -11.41 0.58
C GLU A 46 18.09 -12.70 0.34
N GLY A 47 18.63 -13.60 -0.47
CA GLY A 47 18.04 -14.91 -0.77
C GLY A 47 16.91 -14.91 -1.78
N ILE A 48 16.53 -13.75 -2.34
CA ILE A 48 15.54 -13.65 -3.42
C ILE A 48 16.15 -12.84 -4.55
N VAL A 49 16.25 -13.44 -5.74
CA VAL A 49 16.84 -12.80 -6.92
C VAL A 49 15.92 -12.99 -8.12
N GLY A 50 16.03 -12.11 -9.12
CA GLY A 50 15.26 -12.24 -10.36
C GLY A 50 15.95 -13.16 -11.35
N ASN A 51 15.18 -13.87 -12.18
CA ASN A 51 15.74 -14.59 -13.33
C ASN A 51 16.51 -13.65 -14.29
N VAL A 52 16.10 -12.39 -14.37
CA VAL A 52 16.75 -11.32 -15.13
C VAL A 52 18.18 -11.00 -14.65
N ASP A 53 18.57 -11.44 -13.45
CA ASP A 53 19.87 -11.17 -12.85
C ASP A 53 20.94 -12.20 -13.26
N VAL A 54 20.54 -13.35 -13.83
CA VAL A 54 21.47 -14.41 -14.24
C VAL A 54 22.32 -13.97 -15.42
N ALA A 55 21.71 -13.42 -16.47
CA ALA A 55 22.40 -12.95 -17.67
C ALA A 55 23.48 -11.88 -17.39
N PRO A 56 23.20 -10.78 -16.65
CA PRO A 56 24.25 -9.79 -16.34
C PRO A 56 25.35 -10.37 -15.46
N THR A 57 25.06 -11.38 -14.62
CA THR A 57 26.07 -12.07 -13.82
C THR A 57 27.03 -12.88 -14.68
N ILE A 58 26.53 -13.55 -15.73
CA ILE A 58 27.36 -14.27 -16.70
C ILE A 58 28.21 -13.28 -17.51
N LEU A 59 27.64 -12.17 -17.99
CA LEU A 59 28.41 -11.17 -18.73
C LEU A 59 29.51 -10.54 -17.89
N SER A 60 29.21 -10.20 -16.62
CA SER A 60 30.19 -9.63 -15.70
C SER A 60 31.35 -10.58 -15.44
N TYR A 61 31.12 -11.90 -15.47
CA TYR A 61 32.17 -12.89 -15.34
C TYR A 61 33.19 -12.83 -16.48
N PHE A 62 32.73 -12.54 -17.70
CA PHE A 62 33.57 -12.36 -18.88
C PHE A 62 34.07 -10.90 -19.05
N ASN A 63 33.92 -10.05 -18.02
CA ASN A 63 34.24 -8.62 -18.08
C ASN A 63 33.52 -7.86 -19.21
N LEU A 64 32.31 -8.30 -19.58
CA LEU A 64 31.47 -7.65 -20.60
C LEU A 64 30.50 -6.64 -19.98
N THR A 65 30.12 -5.63 -20.75
CA THR A 65 29.23 -4.56 -20.28
C THR A 65 27.78 -5.04 -20.09
N THR A 66 27.15 -4.63 -19.00
CA THR A 66 25.78 -5.02 -18.62
C THR A 66 24.76 -3.90 -18.78
N ASN A 67 25.18 -2.74 -19.32
CA ASN A 67 24.42 -1.48 -19.33
C ASN A 67 23.07 -1.53 -20.08
N LYS A 68 22.87 -2.52 -20.95
CA LYS A 68 21.63 -2.73 -21.72
C LYS A 68 20.66 -3.72 -21.08
N MET A 69 21.05 -4.39 -19.99
CA MET A 69 20.23 -5.41 -19.32
C MET A 69 19.32 -4.80 -18.26
N THR A 70 18.16 -5.42 -18.06
CA THR A 70 17.18 -5.01 -17.04
C THR A 70 17.60 -5.45 -15.63
N GLY A 71 18.17 -6.66 -15.51
CA GLY A 71 18.63 -7.19 -14.23
C GLY A 71 19.97 -6.61 -13.78
N ARG A 72 20.40 -7.01 -12.59
CA ARG A 72 21.63 -6.56 -11.94
C ARG A 72 22.52 -7.75 -11.63
N VAL A 73 23.83 -7.50 -11.59
CA VAL A 73 24.83 -8.54 -11.26
C VAL A 73 24.56 -9.05 -9.85
N LEU A 74 24.54 -10.37 -9.70
CA LEU A 74 24.37 -11.06 -8.43
C LEU A 74 25.59 -10.82 -7.53
N GLN A 75 25.31 -10.60 -6.26
CA GLN A 75 26.30 -10.43 -5.21
C GLN A 75 26.12 -11.51 -4.15
N SER A 76 27.18 -11.85 -3.44
CA SER A 76 27.14 -12.81 -2.34
C SER A 76 27.23 -12.07 -1.02
N VAL A 77 26.29 -12.36 -0.11
CA VAL A 77 26.22 -11.77 1.22
C VAL A 77 26.37 -12.89 2.25
N SER A 78 27.22 -12.66 3.25
CA SER A 78 27.42 -13.60 4.34
C SER A 78 26.23 -13.57 5.29
N GLN A 79 25.66 -14.73 5.60
CA GLN A 79 24.55 -14.87 6.55
C GLN A 79 24.80 -16.00 7.55
N GLN A 80 24.29 -15.85 8.78
CA GLN A 80 24.36 -16.93 9.76
C GLN A 80 23.45 -18.09 9.34
N GLY A 81 24.03 -19.30 9.20
CA GLY A 81 23.28 -20.49 8.83
C GLY A 81 22.57 -20.39 7.48
N ASN A 82 23.31 -20.09 6.41
CA ASN A 82 22.78 -19.78 5.06
C ASN A 82 21.66 -20.71 4.59
N LEU A 83 21.83 -22.03 4.69
CA LEU A 83 20.83 -23.00 4.25
C LEU A 83 19.54 -22.93 5.09
N ASN A 84 19.68 -22.80 6.41
CA ASN A 84 18.54 -22.64 7.32
C ASN A 84 17.83 -21.30 7.05
N TYR A 85 18.58 -20.24 6.79
CA TYR A 85 18.03 -18.94 6.40
C TYR A 85 17.19 -19.06 5.11
N ILE A 86 17.74 -19.64 4.05
CA ILE A 86 17.05 -19.82 2.76
C ILE A 86 15.82 -20.73 2.92
N HIS A 87 15.93 -21.81 3.69
CA HIS A 87 14.81 -22.71 3.96
C HIS A 87 13.67 -21.98 4.69
N ASN A 88 13.98 -21.23 5.74
CA ASN A 88 13.01 -20.44 6.49
C ASN A 88 12.41 -19.31 5.66
N LEU A 89 13.21 -18.65 4.83
CA LEU A 89 12.74 -17.63 3.89
C LEU A 89 11.75 -18.21 2.89
N ASN A 90 12.08 -19.35 2.27
CA ASN A 90 11.19 -20.03 1.34
C ASN A 90 9.88 -20.44 2.01
N LYS A 91 9.95 -21.04 3.22
CA LYS A 91 8.76 -21.42 3.99
C LYS A 91 7.86 -20.21 4.31
N ARG A 92 8.45 -19.07 4.69
CA ARG A 92 7.69 -17.84 4.97
C ARG A 92 7.03 -17.29 3.70
N VAL A 93 7.80 -17.12 2.62
CA VAL A 93 7.29 -16.52 1.37
C VAL A 93 6.19 -17.37 0.74
N THR A 94 6.37 -18.69 0.70
CA THR A 94 5.36 -19.63 0.18
C THR A 94 4.07 -19.61 1.01
N ASN A 95 4.20 -19.63 2.34
CA ASN A 95 3.03 -19.55 3.22
C ASN A 95 2.28 -18.20 3.07
N THR A 96 2.99 -17.08 3.07
CA THR A 96 2.39 -15.76 2.88
C THR A 96 1.66 -15.68 1.54
N SER A 97 2.28 -16.14 0.44
CA SER A 97 1.66 -16.11 -0.89
C SER A 97 0.41 -17.01 -0.97
N ALA A 98 0.49 -18.23 -0.41
CA ALA A 98 -0.65 -19.16 -0.40
C ALA A 98 -1.85 -18.65 0.41
N GLN A 99 -1.59 -17.96 1.53
CA GLN A 99 -2.66 -17.42 2.39
C GLN A 99 -3.20 -16.07 1.90
N ARG A 100 -2.39 -15.27 1.19
CA ARG A 100 -2.70 -13.90 0.77
C ARG A 100 -4.09 -13.78 0.16
N TYR A 101 -4.37 -14.55 -0.89
CA TYR A 101 -5.66 -14.43 -1.58
C TYR A 101 -6.84 -14.70 -0.65
N ARG A 102 -6.77 -15.77 0.17
CA ARG A 102 -7.88 -16.15 1.06
C ARG A 102 -8.14 -15.10 2.13
N VAL A 103 -7.10 -14.62 2.81
CA VAL A 103 -7.24 -13.63 3.89
C VAL A 103 -7.70 -12.28 3.33
N LEU A 104 -7.11 -11.82 2.23
CA LEU A 104 -7.50 -10.56 1.61
C LEU A 104 -8.92 -10.62 1.03
N TYR A 105 -9.32 -11.75 0.44
CA TYR A 105 -10.69 -11.96 -0.01
C TYR A 105 -11.69 -11.86 1.14
N SER A 106 -11.41 -12.55 2.26
CA SER A 106 -12.24 -12.48 3.46
C SER A 106 -12.33 -11.06 4.04
N PHE A 107 -11.21 -10.33 4.06
CA PHE A 107 -11.20 -8.93 4.49
C PHE A 107 -12.04 -8.03 3.57
N VAL A 108 -11.91 -8.19 2.25
CA VAL A 108 -12.74 -7.48 1.26
C VAL A 108 -14.22 -7.77 1.48
N VAL A 109 -14.60 -9.04 1.63
CA VAL A 109 -16.01 -9.43 1.87
C VAL A 109 -16.52 -8.82 3.17
N TYR A 110 -15.74 -8.90 4.25
CA TYR A 110 -16.06 -8.27 5.52
C TYR A 110 -16.29 -6.76 5.37
N GLN A 111 -15.41 -6.06 4.66
CA GLN A 111 -15.53 -4.63 4.44
C GLN A 111 -16.79 -4.25 3.65
N ILE A 112 -17.13 -5.01 2.60
CA ILE A 112 -18.33 -4.79 1.80
C ILE A 112 -19.58 -5.02 2.66
N ILE A 113 -19.66 -6.16 3.34
CA ILE A 113 -20.81 -6.53 4.18
C ILE A 113 -21.02 -5.48 5.27
N THR A 114 -19.97 -5.10 5.99
CA THR A 114 -20.08 -4.10 7.07
C THR A 114 -20.53 -2.74 6.56
N SER A 115 -20.02 -2.29 5.41
CA SER A 115 -20.42 -1.01 4.81
C SER A 115 -21.87 -1.03 4.31
N VAL A 116 -22.31 -2.12 3.71
CA VAL A 116 -23.70 -2.30 3.24
C VAL A 116 -24.67 -2.40 4.41
N LEU A 117 -24.33 -3.16 5.46
CA LEU A 117 -25.15 -3.25 6.67
C LEU A 117 -25.23 -1.90 7.41
N ALA A 118 -24.14 -1.15 7.46
CA ALA A 118 -24.13 0.21 8.01
C ALA A 118 -25.06 1.14 7.23
N LEU A 119 -24.99 1.13 5.89
CA LEU A 119 -25.89 1.89 5.05
C LEU A 119 -27.36 1.48 5.26
N ALA A 120 -27.64 0.18 5.30
CA ALA A 120 -28.98 -0.34 5.55
C ALA A 120 -29.51 0.11 6.91
N LEU A 121 -28.70 0.06 7.96
CA LEU A 121 -29.06 0.57 9.29
C LEU A 121 -29.40 2.07 9.22
N ILE A 122 -28.59 2.88 8.55
CA ILE A 122 -28.82 4.34 8.42
C ILE A 122 -30.14 4.63 7.69
N ILE A 123 -30.44 3.89 6.61
CA ILE A 123 -31.68 4.05 5.83
C ILE A 123 -32.91 3.60 6.63
N PHE A 124 -32.81 2.46 7.32
CA PHE A 124 -33.90 1.84 8.07
C PHE A 124 -33.83 2.12 9.57
N LYS A 125 -33.23 3.25 9.98
CA LYS A 125 -32.93 3.58 11.38
C LYS A 125 -34.10 3.38 12.36
N ASN A 126 -35.33 3.67 11.92
CA ASN A 126 -36.55 3.55 12.74
C ASN A 126 -37.01 2.09 12.95
N ARG A 127 -36.47 1.13 12.18
CA ARG A 127 -36.83 -0.30 12.24
C ARG A 127 -35.75 -1.16 12.89
N VAL A 128 -34.57 -0.60 13.17
CA VAL A 128 -33.42 -1.36 13.67
C VAL A 128 -33.23 -1.07 15.16
N PRO A 129 -33.19 -2.10 16.03
CA PRO A 129 -32.91 -1.92 17.45
C PRO A 129 -31.55 -1.26 17.72
N VAL A 130 -31.49 -0.35 18.69
CA VAL A 130 -30.29 0.45 19.05
C VAL A 130 -29.06 -0.42 19.34
N ARG A 131 -29.22 -1.63 19.90
CA ARG A 131 -28.12 -2.57 20.14
C ARG A 131 -27.27 -2.84 18.90
N TRP A 132 -27.87 -2.83 17.70
CA TRP A 132 -27.15 -3.10 16.45
C TRP A 132 -26.21 -1.96 16.02
N TYR A 133 -26.45 -0.74 16.49
CA TYR A 133 -25.64 0.43 16.19
C TYR A 133 -24.23 0.19 16.72
N LYS A 134 -24.12 -0.23 17.99
CA LYS A 134 -22.85 -0.59 18.62
C LYS A 134 -22.08 -1.68 17.87
N TYR A 135 -22.75 -2.77 17.47
CA TYR A 135 -22.08 -3.87 16.76
C TYR A 135 -21.57 -3.46 15.38
N ILE A 136 -22.35 -2.68 14.64
CA ILE A 136 -21.94 -2.18 13.32
C ILE A 136 -20.84 -1.13 13.46
N SER A 137 -20.93 -0.23 14.44
CA SER A 137 -19.85 0.72 14.76
C SER A 137 -18.54 0.02 15.05
N LEU A 138 -18.54 -1.02 15.90
CA LEU A 138 -17.35 -1.83 16.17
C LEU A 138 -16.80 -2.51 14.91
N ALA A 139 -17.68 -2.99 14.03
CA ALA A 139 -17.26 -3.59 12.76
C ALA A 139 -16.66 -2.54 11.79
N LEU A 140 -17.18 -1.32 11.76
CA LEU A 140 -16.59 -0.23 10.98
C LEU A 140 -15.22 0.21 11.50
N ILE A 141 -15.02 0.20 12.82
CA ILE A 141 -13.69 0.39 13.42
C ILE A 141 -12.77 -0.77 13.01
N GLY A 142 -13.29 -1.99 12.93
CA GLY A 142 -12.56 -3.15 12.39
C GLY A 142 -11.99 -2.90 11.00
N ASN A 143 -12.75 -2.30 10.08
CA ASN A 143 -12.23 -1.93 8.74
C ASN A 143 -11.03 -0.99 8.80
N MET A 144 -10.97 -0.10 9.80
CA MET A 144 -9.87 0.83 10.02
C MET A 144 -8.64 0.15 10.64
N VAL A 145 -8.86 -0.84 11.53
CA VAL A 145 -7.81 -1.46 12.35
C VAL A 145 -7.19 -2.69 11.68
N VAL A 146 -7.94 -3.48 10.91
CA VAL A 146 -7.45 -4.71 10.27
C VAL A 146 -6.18 -4.49 9.44
N PRO A 147 -6.00 -3.40 8.66
CA PRO A 147 -4.73 -3.14 7.99
C PRO A 147 -3.51 -3.12 8.91
N LEU A 148 -3.64 -2.56 10.12
CA LEU A 148 -2.58 -2.61 11.13
C LEU A 148 -2.38 -4.03 11.66
N THR A 149 -3.47 -4.77 11.91
CA THR A 149 -3.35 -6.17 12.33
C THR A 149 -2.63 -7.04 11.29
N LEU A 150 -2.92 -6.84 10.00
CA LEU A 150 -2.24 -7.54 8.90
C LEU A 150 -0.76 -7.17 8.79
N LEU A 151 -0.35 -6.00 9.27
CA LEU A 151 1.05 -5.61 9.40
C LEU A 151 1.74 -6.35 10.55
N LEU A 152 1.04 -6.59 11.65
CA LEU A 152 1.59 -7.18 12.88
C LEU A 152 1.61 -8.72 12.89
N ILE A 153 0.67 -9.39 12.21
CA ILE A 153 0.58 -10.86 12.16
C ILE A 153 1.92 -11.58 11.89
N PRO A 154 2.78 -11.11 10.96
CA PRO A 154 4.07 -11.75 10.70
C PRO A 154 4.99 -11.88 11.91
N LEU A 155 4.84 -11.04 12.95
CA LEU A 155 5.61 -11.13 14.20
C LEU A 155 5.43 -12.46 14.93
N PHE A 156 4.27 -13.11 14.74
CA PHE A 156 3.93 -14.37 15.40
C PHE A 156 4.38 -15.60 14.62
N GLY A 157 5.01 -15.43 13.44
CA GLY A 157 5.60 -16.52 12.67
C GLY A 157 4.61 -17.60 12.22
N VAL A 158 3.33 -17.24 12.06
CA VAL A 158 2.26 -18.21 11.84
C VAL A 158 2.26 -18.77 10.43
N THR A 159 2.06 -20.08 10.32
CA THR A 159 2.10 -20.82 9.06
C THR A 159 0.78 -21.51 8.70
N ASN A 160 -0.15 -21.63 9.65
CA ASN A 160 -1.47 -22.26 9.44
C ASN A 160 -2.55 -21.18 9.27
N ILE A 161 -3.43 -21.36 8.28
CA ILE A 161 -4.50 -20.42 7.96
C ILE A 161 -5.50 -20.22 9.11
N VAL A 162 -5.80 -21.28 9.88
CA VAL A 162 -6.77 -21.20 11.00
C VAL A 162 -6.20 -20.32 12.11
N THR A 163 -4.94 -20.53 12.48
CA THR A 163 -4.27 -19.71 13.49
C THR A 163 -4.05 -18.29 13.00
N THR A 164 -3.82 -18.08 11.69
CA THR A 164 -3.81 -16.74 11.09
C THR A 164 -5.14 -16.01 11.31
N TYR A 165 -6.29 -16.66 11.07
CA TYR A 165 -7.60 -16.04 11.32
C TYR A 165 -7.88 -15.80 12.80
N LEU A 166 -7.53 -16.75 13.68
CA LEU A 166 -7.70 -16.59 15.12
C LEU A 166 -6.88 -15.41 15.66
N LEU A 167 -5.62 -15.28 15.25
CA LEU A 167 -4.79 -14.14 15.63
C LEU A 167 -5.28 -12.83 15.02
N LEU A 168 -5.72 -12.84 13.75
CA LEU A 168 -6.31 -11.67 13.11
C LEU A 168 -7.49 -11.15 13.95
N LEU A 169 -8.43 -12.02 14.31
CA LEU A 169 -9.57 -11.66 15.14
C LEU A 169 -9.14 -11.21 16.55
N ALA A 170 -8.27 -11.97 17.22
CA ALA A 170 -7.84 -11.67 18.58
C ALA A 170 -7.11 -10.32 18.68
N ILE A 171 -6.15 -10.06 17.78
CA ILE A 171 -5.37 -8.82 17.77
C ILE A 171 -6.25 -7.64 17.35
N THR A 172 -7.10 -7.79 16.33
CA THR A 172 -8.04 -6.73 15.93
C THR A 172 -8.97 -6.36 17.08
N MET A 173 -9.56 -7.34 17.76
CA MET A 173 -10.42 -7.09 18.93
C MET A 173 -9.65 -6.45 20.09
N ALA A 174 -8.43 -6.91 20.39
CA ALA A 174 -7.59 -6.30 21.42
C ALA A 174 -7.28 -4.83 21.13
N ILE A 175 -6.93 -4.50 19.88
CA ILE A 175 -6.66 -3.10 19.46
C ILE A 175 -7.94 -2.26 19.54
N ILE A 176 -9.08 -2.76 19.06
CA ILE A 176 -10.37 -2.05 19.14
C ILE A 176 -10.72 -1.78 20.60
N SER A 177 -10.61 -2.78 21.48
CA SER A 177 -10.87 -2.63 22.91
C SER A 177 -9.96 -1.59 23.54
N ALA A 178 -8.64 -1.64 23.27
CA ALA A 178 -7.70 -0.66 23.78
C ALA A 178 -8.05 0.77 23.30
N ILE A 179 -8.37 0.94 22.02
CA ILE A 179 -8.79 2.23 21.46
C ILE A 179 -10.06 2.72 22.17
N TYR A 180 -11.07 1.86 22.36
CA TYR A 180 -12.33 2.25 22.98
C TYR A 180 -12.15 2.68 24.44
N LEU A 181 -11.32 1.94 25.20
CA LEU A 181 -10.97 2.26 26.58
C LEU A 181 -10.27 3.62 26.70
N VAL A 182 -9.26 3.88 25.85
CA VAL A 182 -8.51 5.14 25.88
C VAL A 182 -9.37 6.31 25.35
N SER A 183 -10.24 6.06 24.38
CA SER A 183 -11.15 7.05 23.82
C SER A 183 -12.28 7.44 24.76
N LYS A 184 -12.52 6.67 25.82
CA LYS A 184 -13.68 6.84 26.73
C LYS A 184 -15.02 6.92 25.99
N GLY A 185 -15.14 6.23 24.86
CA GLY A 185 -16.32 6.24 23.99
C GLY A 185 -16.48 7.47 23.07
N ASP A 186 -15.55 8.43 23.07
CA ASP A 186 -15.62 9.56 22.13
C ASP A 186 -15.32 9.11 20.69
N SER A 187 -16.29 9.33 19.80
CA SER A 187 -16.22 8.86 18.41
C SER A 187 -15.03 9.40 17.64
N LEU A 188 -14.70 10.69 17.84
CA LEU A 188 -13.59 11.33 17.13
C LEU A 188 -12.24 10.81 17.63
N SER A 189 -12.13 10.55 18.94
CA SER A 189 -10.97 9.89 19.55
C SER A 189 -10.71 8.51 19.00
N VAL A 190 -11.77 7.71 18.80
CA VAL A 190 -11.66 6.36 18.23
C VAL A 190 -11.02 6.41 16.85
N ILE A 191 -11.52 7.30 15.97
CA ILE A 191 -10.93 7.51 14.64
C ILE A 191 -9.47 7.96 14.77
N LEU A 192 -9.21 8.97 15.62
CA LEU A 192 -7.88 9.54 15.80
C LEU A 192 -6.86 8.49 16.23
N TYR A 193 -7.16 7.68 17.24
CA TYR A 193 -6.23 6.65 17.74
C TYR A 193 -6.08 5.48 16.77
N ALA A 194 -7.16 5.06 16.09
CA ALA A 194 -7.07 4.04 15.04
C ALA A 194 -6.13 4.47 13.91
N MET A 195 -6.30 5.71 13.41
CA MET A 195 -5.44 6.26 12.37
C MET A 195 -4.01 6.49 12.87
N PHE A 196 -3.85 6.95 14.11
CA PHE A 196 -2.54 7.18 14.72
C PHE A 196 -1.72 5.88 14.74
N LEU A 197 -2.27 4.81 15.31
CA LEU A 197 -1.57 3.52 15.40
C LEU A 197 -1.21 2.97 14.02
N LEU A 198 -2.13 3.07 13.05
CA LEU A 198 -1.90 2.61 11.69
C LEU A 198 -0.81 3.41 10.97
N VAL A 199 -0.90 4.75 11.00
CA VAL A 199 0.06 5.63 10.33
C VAL A 199 1.44 5.47 10.94
N PHE A 200 1.58 5.60 12.26
CA PHE A 200 2.89 5.50 12.89
C PHE A 200 3.45 4.08 12.84
N GLY A 201 2.62 3.04 12.90
CA GLY A 201 3.06 1.66 12.69
C GLY A 201 3.68 1.45 11.31
N LEU A 202 3.04 1.98 10.25
CA LEU A 202 3.57 1.91 8.89
C LEU A 202 4.81 2.77 8.70
N LEU A 203 4.82 4.02 9.18
CA LEU A 203 5.97 4.91 9.05
C LEU A 203 7.18 4.35 9.79
N PHE A 204 7.00 3.82 11.00
CA PHE A 204 8.05 3.19 11.77
C PHE A 204 8.61 1.96 11.05
N ASP A 205 7.76 1.10 10.50
CA ASP A 205 8.23 -0.06 9.73
C ASP A 205 9.00 0.38 8.48
N ILE A 206 8.53 1.39 7.74
CA ILE A 206 9.21 1.87 6.53
C ILE A 206 10.60 2.42 6.87
N VAL A 207 10.72 3.23 7.92
CA VAL A 207 11.98 3.84 8.34
C VAL A 207 12.93 2.82 8.97
N SER A 208 12.41 1.78 9.65
CA SER A 208 13.22 0.71 10.26
C SER A 208 13.63 -0.42 9.29
N GLY A 209 13.34 -0.27 7.99
CA GLY A 209 13.80 -1.21 6.96
C GLY A 209 12.75 -2.21 6.45
N GLN A 210 11.47 -1.95 6.68
CA GLN A 210 10.30 -2.65 6.10
C GLN A 210 10.17 -4.12 6.51
N ASN A 211 10.59 -4.48 7.72
CA ASN A 211 10.61 -5.87 8.16
C ASN A 211 9.21 -6.48 8.29
N LEU A 212 8.20 -5.68 8.64
CA LEU A 212 6.81 -6.10 8.72
C LEU A 212 6.14 -6.11 7.34
N ILE A 213 6.26 -5.03 6.57
CA ILE A 213 5.70 -4.93 5.21
C ILE A 213 6.24 -6.07 4.32
N LYS A 214 7.52 -6.42 4.42
CA LYS A 214 8.14 -7.53 3.65
C LYS A 214 7.45 -8.88 3.82
N ASN A 215 6.83 -9.11 4.98
CA ASN A 215 6.24 -10.39 5.37
C ASN A 215 4.71 -10.33 5.50
N SER A 216 4.12 -9.15 5.41
CA SER A 216 2.68 -8.93 5.54
C SER A 216 1.89 -9.41 4.32
N LEU A 217 0.66 -9.87 4.57
CA LEU A 217 -0.27 -10.31 3.53
C LEU A 217 -0.73 -9.16 2.60
N LEU A 218 -0.70 -7.91 3.06
CA LEU A 218 -0.92 -6.71 2.22
C LEU A 218 0.38 -6.19 1.57
N GLY A 219 1.53 -6.73 1.99
CA GLY A 219 2.85 -6.31 1.58
C GLY A 219 3.34 -7.03 0.31
N TYR A 220 4.53 -7.62 0.37
CA TYR A 220 5.17 -8.20 -0.81
C TYR A 220 4.66 -9.58 -1.18
N ASP A 221 4.71 -9.88 -2.47
CA ASP A 221 4.60 -11.23 -2.98
C ASP A 221 5.67 -11.46 -4.07
N PRO A 222 6.85 -11.99 -3.68
CA PRO A 222 7.92 -12.31 -4.62
C PRO A 222 7.55 -13.43 -5.62
N ILE A 223 6.63 -14.33 -5.25
CA ILE A 223 6.20 -15.46 -6.08
C ILE A 223 5.34 -14.96 -7.24
N LEU A 224 4.41 -14.04 -6.96
CA LEU A 224 3.59 -13.40 -7.99
C LEU A 224 4.32 -12.28 -8.74
N GLY A 225 5.52 -11.89 -8.27
CA GLY A 225 6.24 -10.73 -8.79
C GLY A 225 5.51 -9.40 -8.52
N ALA A 226 4.64 -9.36 -7.51
CA ALA A 226 3.81 -8.19 -7.24
C ALA A 226 4.66 -6.99 -6.78
N ARG A 227 5.63 -7.22 -5.89
CA ARG A 227 6.65 -6.24 -5.44
C ARG A 227 7.75 -6.95 -4.63
N TYR A 228 9.00 -6.48 -4.74
CA TYR A 228 10.14 -7.02 -3.99
C TYR A 228 10.63 -6.12 -2.85
N TYR A 229 10.46 -4.79 -2.95
CA TYR A 229 10.89 -3.79 -1.97
C TYR A 229 9.99 -2.54 -2.02
N GLY A 230 10.11 -1.62 -1.05
CA GLY A 230 9.34 -0.38 -1.01
C GLY A 230 7.93 -0.54 -0.39
N ILE A 231 7.05 0.45 -0.50
CA ILE A 231 5.66 0.34 -0.03
C ILE A 231 4.76 -0.18 -1.15
N GLY A 232 4.03 -1.28 -0.92
CA GLY A 232 2.98 -1.86 -1.78
C GLY A 232 1.90 -0.86 -2.19
N ASN A 233 1.17 -1.09 -3.29
CA ASN A 233 0.10 -0.16 -3.70
C ASN A 233 -1.10 -0.25 -2.75
N GLU A 234 -1.29 -1.42 -2.14
CA GLU A 234 -2.23 -1.67 -1.04
C GLU A 234 -1.93 -0.77 0.15
N TYR A 235 -0.74 -0.92 0.75
CA TYR A 235 -0.33 -0.13 1.92
C TYR A 235 -0.12 1.35 1.61
N MET A 236 0.26 1.69 0.38
CA MET A 236 0.35 3.09 -0.05
C MET A 236 -1.01 3.77 -0.01
N GLY A 237 -2.05 3.15 -0.58
CA GLY A 237 -3.40 3.70 -0.52
C GLY A 237 -3.93 3.78 0.92
N ILE A 238 -3.61 2.78 1.74
CA ILE A 238 -3.92 2.77 3.18
C ILE A 238 -3.26 3.94 3.90
N LEU A 239 -1.95 4.13 3.72
CA LEU A 239 -1.17 5.16 4.39
C LEU A 239 -1.68 6.56 4.01
N ILE A 240 -1.92 6.83 2.72
CA ILE A 240 -2.41 8.14 2.27
C ILE A 240 -3.80 8.42 2.85
N GLY A 241 -4.72 7.44 2.79
CA GLY A 241 -6.07 7.59 3.35
C GLY A 241 -6.05 7.81 4.86
N ALA A 242 -5.25 7.02 5.58
CA ALA A 242 -5.12 7.12 7.03
C ALA A 242 -4.45 8.42 7.48
N VAL A 243 -3.44 8.92 6.75
CA VAL A 243 -2.79 10.21 7.05
C VAL A 243 -3.77 11.36 6.90
N LEU A 244 -4.56 11.37 5.81
CA LEU A 244 -5.59 12.39 5.59
C LEU A 244 -6.65 12.38 6.68
N MET A 245 -7.08 11.20 7.15
CA MET A 245 -8.02 11.09 8.26
C MET A 245 -7.39 11.45 9.61
N LEU A 246 -6.14 11.06 9.87
CA LEU A 246 -5.42 11.37 11.10
C LEU A 246 -5.29 12.87 11.30
N THR A 247 -4.77 13.59 10.31
CA THR A 247 -4.58 15.04 10.39
C THR A 247 -5.93 15.75 10.48
N ALA A 248 -6.93 15.30 9.73
CA ALA A 248 -8.28 15.86 9.80
C ALA A 248 -8.90 15.68 11.19
N ALA A 249 -8.86 14.48 11.77
CA ALA A 249 -9.37 14.20 13.11
C ALA A 249 -8.62 14.97 14.20
N LEU A 250 -7.29 15.09 14.06
CA LEU A 250 -6.43 15.82 14.99
C LEU A 250 -6.76 17.33 14.98
N MET A 251 -6.94 17.92 13.81
CA MET A 251 -7.34 19.34 13.67
C MET A 251 -8.76 19.58 14.17
N GLU A 252 -9.68 18.64 13.94
CA GLU A 252 -11.07 18.74 14.41
C GLU A 252 -11.16 18.69 15.94
N LYS A 253 -10.41 17.80 16.57
CA LYS A 253 -10.51 17.56 18.02
C LYS A 253 -9.66 18.52 18.85
N HIS A 254 -8.42 18.76 18.43
CA HIS A 254 -7.40 19.42 19.24
C HIS A 254 -6.96 20.77 18.67
N TYR A 255 -7.64 21.28 17.63
CA TYR A 255 -7.34 22.57 16.99
C TYR A 255 -5.86 22.74 16.62
N VAL A 256 -5.19 21.65 16.26
CA VAL A 256 -3.77 21.64 15.92
C VAL A 256 -3.50 22.56 14.73
N ASN A 257 -2.35 23.25 14.79
CA ASN A 257 -1.94 24.18 13.75
C ASN A 257 -1.87 23.48 12.38
N LYS A 258 -2.56 24.03 11.39
CA LYS A 258 -2.57 23.55 10.00
C LYS A 258 -1.16 23.40 9.42
N TYR A 259 -0.20 24.25 9.81
CA TYR A 259 1.17 24.16 9.32
C TYR A 259 1.90 22.89 9.77
N LEU A 260 1.57 22.34 10.96
CA LEU A 260 2.10 21.05 11.41
C LEU A 260 1.58 19.90 10.54
N SER A 261 0.31 19.97 10.13
CA SER A 261 -0.26 18.98 9.20
C SER A 261 0.39 19.04 7.83
N ILE A 262 0.68 20.26 7.33
CA ILE A 262 1.37 20.47 6.05
C ILE A 262 2.80 19.92 6.10
N MET A 263 3.52 20.19 7.19
CA MET A 263 4.87 19.64 7.41
C MET A 263 4.84 18.10 7.45
N PHE A 264 3.85 17.53 8.15
CA PHE A 264 3.68 16.08 8.23
C PHE A 264 3.38 15.46 6.87
N TYR A 265 2.56 16.10 6.04
CA TYR A 265 2.33 15.67 4.65
C TYR A 265 3.62 15.63 3.82
N GLY A 266 4.47 16.67 3.94
CA GLY A 266 5.78 16.70 3.28
C GLY A 266 6.67 15.53 3.71
N LEU A 267 6.75 15.27 5.02
CA LEU A 267 7.51 14.15 5.59
C LEU A 267 7.00 12.80 5.04
N VAL A 268 5.69 12.56 5.08
CA VAL A 268 5.10 11.31 4.58
C VAL A 268 5.34 11.14 3.08
N ALA A 269 5.22 12.21 2.28
CA ALA A 269 5.50 12.16 0.85
C ALA A 269 6.95 11.75 0.57
N VAL A 270 7.92 12.31 1.30
CA VAL A 270 9.33 11.92 1.22
C VAL A 270 9.49 10.44 1.58
N ILE A 271 8.90 9.97 2.68
CA ILE A 271 9.00 8.56 3.11
C ILE A 271 8.44 7.60 2.05
N ILE A 272 7.32 7.94 1.40
CA ILE A 272 6.71 7.12 0.33
C ILE A 272 7.60 7.08 -0.92
N GLY A 273 8.15 8.22 -1.33
CA GLY A 273 8.87 8.36 -2.58
C GLY A 273 10.35 7.97 -2.53
N PHE A 274 11.01 8.16 -1.39
CA PHE A 274 12.46 8.08 -1.30
C PHE A 274 12.98 6.67 -1.67
N PRO A 275 14.00 6.53 -2.54
CA PRO A 275 14.46 5.24 -3.04
C PRO A 275 14.94 4.26 -1.97
N GLY A 276 15.51 4.75 -0.87
CA GLY A 276 15.95 3.93 0.27
C GLY A 276 14.82 3.53 1.23
N LEU A 277 13.64 4.12 1.08
CA LEU A 277 12.47 3.92 1.95
C LEU A 277 11.32 3.32 1.12
N GLY A 278 10.23 4.06 0.91
CA GLY A 278 9.04 3.58 0.24
C GLY A 278 9.20 3.29 -1.25
N ALA A 279 10.13 3.95 -1.95
CA ALA A 279 10.44 3.72 -3.36
C ALA A 279 9.21 3.56 -4.29
N ASN A 280 8.13 4.32 -4.04
CA ASN A 280 6.88 4.22 -4.78
C ASN A 280 6.55 5.56 -5.46
N VAL A 281 6.93 5.70 -6.73
CA VAL A 281 6.72 6.92 -7.52
C VAL A 281 5.23 7.23 -7.73
N GLY A 282 4.41 6.22 -8.06
CA GLY A 282 2.96 6.41 -8.21
C GLY A 282 2.30 6.80 -6.88
N GLY A 283 2.81 6.27 -5.77
CA GLY A 283 2.45 6.69 -4.41
C GLY A 283 2.84 8.13 -4.10
N LEU A 284 4.06 8.54 -4.46
CA LEU A 284 4.53 9.92 -4.29
C LEU A 284 3.65 10.90 -5.06
N ILE A 285 3.33 10.61 -6.33
CA ILE A 285 2.41 11.41 -7.16
C ILE A 285 1.06 11.56 -6.46
N THR A 286 0.50 10.44 -5.98
CA THR A 286 -0.81 10.41 -5.31
C THR A 286 -0.80 11.20 -4.00
N ALA A 287 0.23 11.00 -3.17
CA ALA A 287 0.39 11.66 -1.89
C ALA A 287 0.55 13.17 -2.08
N VAL A 288 1.51 13.60 -2.91
CA VAL A 288 1.77 15.04 -3.13
C VAL A 288 0.55 15.74 -3.70
N PHE A 289 -0.12 15.16 -4.70
CA PHE A 289 -1.31 15.79 -5.28
C PHE A 289 -2.43 15.93 -4.24
N SER A 290 -2.78 14.85 -3.54
CA SER A 290 -3.87 14.85 -2.55
C SER A 290 -3.55 15.73 -1.33
N PHE A 291 -2.31 15.72 -0.85
CA PHE A 291 -1.87 16.54 0.27
C PHE A 291 -1.82 18.03 -0.08
N LEU A 292 -1.36 18.40 -1.28
CA LEU A 292 -1.38 19.79 -1.75
C LEU A 292 -2.82 20.27 -1.93
N PHE A 293 -3.69 19.44 -2.49
CA PHE A 293 -5.12 19.75 -2.60
C PHE A 293 -5.73 20.07 -1.23
N VAL A 294 -5.51 19.23 -0.23
CA VAL A 294 -6.00 19.46 1.14
C VAL A 294 -5.33 20.68 1.77
N THR A 295 -4.03 20.89 1.54
CA THR A 295 -3.28 22.05 2.03
C THR A 295 -3.88 23.37 1.53
N VAL A 296 -4.13 23.48 0.22
CA VAL A 296 -4.73 24.69 -0.37
C VAL A 296 -6.12 24.97 0.23
N ARG A 297 -6.92 23.92 0.45
CA ARG A 297 -8.24 24.02 1.09
C ARG A 297 -8.15 24.40 2.56
N LEU A 298 -7.18 23.89 3.31
CA LEU A 298 -6.91 24.26 4.71
C LEU A 298 -6.47 25.73 4.85
N LEU A 299 -5.82 26.27 3.82
CA LEU A 299 -5.47 27.69 3.73
C LEU A 299 -6.67 28.59 3.35
N GLY A 300 -7.88 28.03 3.21
CA GLY A 300 -9.10 28.78 2.89
C GLY A 300 -9.21 29.19 1.42
N LYS A 301 -8.32 28.71 0.55
CA LYS A 301 -8.35 29.01 -0.88
C LYS A 301 -9.28 28.05 -1.61
N LYS A 302 -10.10 28.59 -2.52
CA LYS A 302 -10.87 27.77 -3.46
C LYS A 302 -9.90 27.21 -4.52
N ILE A 303 -10.14 25.98 -4.95
CA ILE A 303 -9.37 25.35 -6.01
C ILE A 303 -10.17 25.49 -7.29
N ASP A 304 -9.70 26.35 -8.17
CA ASP A 304 -10.14 26.45 -9.55
C ASP A 304 -9.29 25.54 -10.45
N PHE A 305 -9.58 25.54 -11.76
CA PHE A 305 -8.80 24.77 -12.73
C PHE A 305 -7.31 25.15 -12.72
N ARG A 306 -6.99 26.45 -12.53
CA ARG A 306 -5.60 26.92 -12.43
C ARG A 306 -4.91 26.36 -11.20
N GLY A 307 -5.60 26.31 -10.06
CA GLY A 307 -5.12 25.67 -8.84
C GLY A 307 -4.74 24.19 -9.06
N LEU A 308 -5.58 23.44 -9.80
CA LEU A 308 -5.25 22.05 -10.17
C LEU A 308 -4.02 21.95 -11.06
N VAL A 309 -3.86 22.87 -12.02
CA VAL A 309 -2.65 22.94 -12.88
C VAL A 309 -1.41 23.21 -12.04
N TYR A 310 -1.45 24.16 -11.09
CA TYR A 310 -0.31 24.45 -10.21
C TYR A 310 0.05 23.26 -9.32
N ILE A 311 -0.94 22.52 -8.80
CA ILE A 311 -0.70 21.28 -8.06
C ILE A 311 -0.02 20.25 -8.98
N GLY A 312 -0.51 20.11 -10.22
CA GLY A 312 0.10 19.23 -11.22
C GLY A 312 1.57 19.59 -11.50
N LEU A 313 1.88 20.87 -11.69
CA LEU A 313 3.25 21.35 -11.88
C LEU A 313 4.14 21.07 -10.65
N ALA A 314 3.61 21.29 -9.44
CA ALA A 314 4.33 20.97 -8.21
C ALA A 314 4.63 19.47 -8.09
N VAL A 315 3.71 18.60 -8.49
CA VAL A 315 3.92 17.15 -8.54
C VAL A 315 5.04 16.81 -9.52
N VAL A 316 5.02 17.36 -10.74
CA VAL A 316 6.08 17.14 -11.74
C VAL A 316 7.43 17.58 -11.19
N PHE A 317 7.48 18.74 -10.54
CA PHE A 317 8.69 19.23 -9.89
C PHE A 317 9.21 18.27 -8.82
N VAL A 318 8.37 17.85 -7.87
CA VAL A 318 8.77 16.94 -6.78
C VAL A 318 9.24 15.58 -7.32
N VAL A 319 8.56 15.04 -8.34
CA VAL A 319 8.98 13.79 -8.99
C VAL A 319 10.31 13.99 -9.73
N GLY A 320 10.50 15.12 -10.40
CA GLY A 320 11.76 15.48 -11.07
C GLY A 320 12.92 15.59 -10.08
N VAL A 321 12.72 16.24 -8.93
CA VAL A 321 13.72 16.29 -7.85
C VAL A 321 14.03 14.89 -7.33
N MET A 322 13.01 14.06 -7.07
CA MET A 322 13.22 12.69 -6.58
C MET A 322 13.96 11.83 -7.61
N ALA A 323 13.71 12.04 -8.91
CA ALA A 323 14.43 11.38 -9.99
C ALA A 323 15.92 11.76 -10.02
N LEU A 324 16.24 13.04 -9.81
CA LEU A 324 17.62 13.50 -9.70
C LEU A 324 18.31 12.89 -8.47
N VAL A 325 17.61 12.86 -7.33
CA VAL A 325 18.12 12.22 -6.11
C VAL A 325 18.43 10.74 -6.35
N ASP A 326 17.56 10.01 -7.03
CA ASP A 326 17.80 8.60 -7.39
C ASP A 326 19.04 8.43 -8.28
N LEU A 327 19.31 9.37 -9.20
CA LEU A 327 20.49 9.34 -10.06
C LEU A 327 21.81 9.57 -9.31
N PHE A 328 21.82 10.42 -8.29
CA PHE A 328 23.02 10.76 -7.53
C PHE A 328 23.28 9.83 -6.35
N ILE A 329 22.22 9.29 -5.72
CA ILE A 329 22.35 8.43 -4.53
C ILE A 329 22.48 6.96 -4.93
N VAL A 330 21.80 6.51 -5.99
CA VAL A 330 21.88 5.13 -6.45
C VAL A 330 22.84 5.09 -7.62
N GLU A 331 24.08 4.67 -7.35
CA GLU A 331 25.05 4.30 -8.40
C GLU A 331 24.44 3.19 -9.27
N ASN A 332 23.74 3.62 -10.33
CA ASN A 332 23.45 2.98 -11.62
C ASN A 332 22.09 3.44 -12.16
N LYS A 333 22.09 3.89 -13.42
CA LYS A 333 20.97 4.40 -14.22
C LYS A 333 19.62 3.82 -13.79
N SER A 334 18.76 4.69 -13.26
CA SER A 334 17.40 4.38 -12.82
C SER A 334 16.51 3.96 -13.98
N HIS A 335 15.46 3.17 -13.69
CA HIS A 335 14.41 2.84 -14.66
C HIS A 335 13.76 4.08 -15.29
N LEU A 336 13.74 5.21 -14.55
CA LEU A 336 13.22 6.47 -15.04
C LEU A 336 14.13 7.09 -16.11
N ALA A 337 15.46 7.05 -15.92
CA ALA A 337 16.41 7.52 -16.94
C ALA A 337 16.38 6.64 -18.20
N GLY A 338 16.13 5.34 -18.07
CA GLY A 338 15.89 4.45 -19.20
C GLY A 338 14.59 4.77 -19.96
N ALA A 339 13.50 5.09 -19.24
CA ALA A 339 12.25 5.50 -19.86
C ALA A 339 12.37 6.87 -20.55
N ILE A 340 13.04 7.83 -19.91
CA ILE A 340 13.30 9.16 -20.47
C ILE A 340 14.20 9.04 -21.72
N SER A 341 15.27 8.23 -21.67
CA SER A 341 16.12 8.03 -22.84
C SER A 341 15.39 7.35 -24.00
N GLN A 342 14.48 6.41 -23.73
CA GLN A 342 13.63 5.80 -24.74
C GLN A 342 12.62 6.77 -25.35
N ILE A 343 12.05 7.69 -24.57
CA ILE A 343 11.14 8.72 -25.08
C ILE A 343 11.90 9.71 -25.96
N ILE A 344 13.11 10.10 -25.55
CA ILE A 344 13.98 10.98 -26.33
C ILE A 344 14.44 10.29 -27.62
N SER A 345 14.76 9.00 -27.59
CA SER A 345 15.29 8.28 -28.76
C SER A 345 14.22 7.82 -29.75
N ASN A 346 13.02 7.47 -29.27
CA ASN A 346 11.97 6.83 -30.09
C ASN A 346 10.71 7.70 -30.26
N GLY A 347 10.73 8.93 -29.71
CA GLY A 347 9.68 9.91 -29.90
C GLY A 347 8.38 9.66 -29.09
N PRO A 348 7.32 10.46 -29.34
CA PRO A 348 6.08 10.46 -28.56
C PRO A 348 5.27 9.16 -28.65
N VAL A 349 5.57 8.30 -29.63
CA VAL A 349 4.92 6.99 -29.81
C VAL A 349 5.14 6.08 -28.59
N VAL A 350 6.33 6.13 -27.97
CA VAL A 350 6.61 5.36 -26.75
C VAL A 350 5.77 5.85 -25.56
N MET A 351 5.55 7.16 -25.46
CA MET A 351 4.69 7.73 -24.42
C MET A 351 3.24 7.26 -24.59
N TYR A 352 2.72 7.27 -25.82
CA TYR A 352 1.40 6.71 -26.13
C TYR A 352 1.32 5.23 -25.75
N GLN A 353 2.31 4.40 -26.13
CA GLN A 353 2.34 2.97 -25.79
C GLN A 353 2.35 2.72 -24.28
N ILE A 354 3.11 3.50 -23.51
CA ILE A 354 3.16 3.39 -22.04
C ILE A 354 1.79 3.73 -21.43
N ILE A 355 1.17 4.81 -21.87
CA ILE A 355 -0.15 5.26 -21.40
C ILE A 355 -1.20 4.19 -21.73
N THR A 356 -1.28 3.75 -22.98
CA THR A 356 -2.23 2.72 -23.43
C THR A 356 -2.05 1.42 -22.65
N ARG A 357 -0.80 0.96 -22.44
CA ARG A 357 -0.51 -0.23 -21.63
C ARG A 357 -0.98 -0.07 -20.19
N LYS A 358 -0.75 1.08 -19.55
CA LYS A 358 -1.22 1.37 -18.18
C LYS A 358 -2.74 1.37 -18.09
N ILE A 359 -3.43 1.99 -19.04
CA ILE A 359 -4.89 2.01 -19.10
C ILE A 359 -5.45 0.59 -19.28
N CYS A 360 -4.93 -0.17 -20.26
CA CYS A 360 -5.34 -1.56 -20.48
C CYS A 360 -5.12 -2.43 -19.25
N MET A 361 -4.00 -2.25 -18.53
CA MET A 361 -3.74 -2.98 -17.29
C MET A 361 -4.79 -2.65 -16.22
N ASN A 362 -5.08 -1.37 -15.98
CA ASN A 362 -6.11 -0.97 -15.02
C ASN A 362 -7.50 -1.50 -15.40
N LEU A 363 -7.89 -1.43 -16.68
CA LEU A 363 -9.17 -1.97 -17.17
C LEU A 363 -9.26 -3.49 -16.97
N ARG A 364 -8.18 -4.23 -17.25
CA ARG A 364 -8.13 -5.68 -17.00
C ARG A 364 -8.23 -6.00 -15.50
N ILE A 365 -7.57 -5.22 -14.66
CA ILE A 365 -7.55 -5.39 -13.20
C ILE A 365 -8.92 -5.10 -12.58
N ILE A 366 -9.69 -4.15 -13.14
CA ILE A 366 -11.06 -3.86 -12.70
C ILE A 366 -11.95 -5.10 -12.82
N GLY A 367 -11.83 -5.88 -13.90
CA GLY A 367 -12.69 -7.06 -14.10
C GLY A 367 -12.33 -8.27 -13.22
N VAL A 368 -11.11 -8.32 -12.66
CA VAL A 368 -10.54 -9.56 -12.10
C VAL A 368 -10.17 -9.44 -10.63
N THR A 369 -9.84 -8.24 -10.14
CA THR A 369 -9.35 -8.11 -8.76
C THR A 369 -10.46 -8.00 -7.73
N ILE A 370 -10.23 -8.56 -6.54
CA ILE A 370 -11.11 -8.39 -5.38
C ILE A 370 -11.26 -6.92 -4.97
N TRP A 371 -10.22 -6.10 -5.17
CA TRP A 371 -10.21 -4.68 -4.82
C TRP A 371 -11.15 -3.83 -5.68
N SER A 372 -11.39 -4.22 -6.94
CA SER A 372 -12.40 -3.57 -7.78
C SER A 372 -13.80 -3.58 -7.14
N LYS A 373 -14.16 -4.69 -6.51
CA LYS A 373 -15.44 -4.88 -5.82
C LYS A 373 -15.56 -3.96 -4.62
N VAL A 374 -14.46 -3.75 -3.88
CA VAL A 374 -14.40 -2.76 -2.80
C VAL A 374 -14.65 -1.36 -3.34
N LEU A 375 -13.89 -0.93 -4.36
CA LEU A 375 -14.05 0.40 -4.93
C LEU A 375 -15.47 0.65 -5.45
N LEU A 376 -16.04 -0.31 -6.19
CA LEU A 376 -17.39 -0.21 -6.72
C LEU A 376 -18.44 -0.17 -5.59
N SER A 377 -18.32 -1.05 -4.59
CA SER A 377 -19.21 -1.04 -3.43
C SER A 377 -19.15 0.26 -2.66
N ALA A 378 -17.96 0.84 -2.48
CA ALA A 378 -17.75 2.13 -1.85
C ALA A 378 -18.43 3.25 -2.64
N VAL A 379 -18.22 3.31 -3.95
CA VAL A 379 -18.90 4.30 -4.82
C VAL A 379 -20.41 4.17 -4.73
N VAL A 380 -20.96 2.95 -4.76
CA VAL A 380 -22.41 2.71 -4.61
C VAL A 380 -22.91 3.16 -3.24
N VAL A 381 -22.23 2.77 -2.16
CA VAL A 381 -22.61 3.13 -0.79
C VAL A 381 -22.59 4.64 -0.59
N LEU A 382 -21.52 5.32 -1.04
CA LEU A 382 -21.39 6.77 -0.96
C LEU A 382 -22.42 7.49 -1.83
N GLY A 383 -22.64 7.00 -3.06
CA GLY A 383 -23.61 7.56 -3.99
C GLY A 383 -25.04 7.47 -3.44
N ILE A 384 -25.42 6.32 -2.87
CA ILE A 384 -26.69 6.16 -2.17
C ILE A 384 -26.75 7.11 -0.99
N LEU A 385 -25.73 7.14 -0.12
CA LEU A 385 -25.71 7.99 1.07
C LEU A 385 -25.84 9.49 0.76
N PHE A 386 -25.23 9.96 -0.34
CA PHE A 386 -25.33 11.34 -0.80
C PHE A 386 -26.73 11.68 -1.33
N TYR A 387 -27.46 10.70 -1.86
CA TYR A 387 -28.83 10.87 -2.33
C TYR A 387 -29.87 10.66 -1.22
N LYS A 388 -29.70 9.63 -0.38
CA LYS A 388 -30.58 9.22 0.72
C LYS A 388 -29.78 8.60 1.87
N PRO A 389 -30.04 8.96 3.13
CA PRO A 389 -31.04 9.93 3.62
C PRO A 389 -30.59 11.40 3.44
N ILE A 390 -31.48 12.22 2.87
CA ILE A 390 -31.20 13.61 2.50
C ILE A 390 -30.70 14.38 3.72
N GLY A 391 -29.54 15.02 3.57
CA GLY A 391 -28.99 15.95 4.56
C GLY A 391 -28.04 15.36 5.61
N TRP A 392 -27.91 14.04 5.76
CA TRP A 392 -26.98 13.46 6.75
C TRP A 392 -25.52 13.77 6.45
N PHE A 393 -25.12 13.58 5.18
CA PHE A 393 -23.79 13.96 4.73
C PHE A 393 -23.51 15.45 5.00
N ARG A 394 -24.48 16.32 4.68
CA ARG A 394 -24.36 17.77 4.91
C ARG A 394 -24.24 18.08 6.40
N ARG A 395 -25.08 17.46 7.25
CA ARG A 395 -25.08 17.63 8.70
C ARG A 395 -23.73 17.26 9.30
N ILE A 396 -23.23 16.07 9.00
CA ILE A 396 -21.94 15.59 9.49
C ILE A 396 -20.79 16.43 8.95
N SER A 397 -20.83 16.83 7.68
CA SER A 397 -19.80 17.70 7.10
C SER A 397 -19.79 19.11 7.71
N MET A 398 -20.95 19.63 8.14
CA MET A 398 -21.03 20.90 8.88
C MET A 398 -20.58 20.74 10.33
N LYS A 399 -20.86 19.58 10.96
CA LYS A 399 -20.42 19.26 12.32
C LYS A 399 -18.90 19.05 12.40
N TYR A 400 -18.31 18.43 11.38
CA TYR A 400 -16.88 18.12 11.31
C TYR A 400 -16.24 18.62 9.99
N PRO A 401 -16.06 19.95 9.84
CA PRO A 401 -15.56 20.54 8.60
C PRO A 401 -14.14 20.10 8.22
N LYS A 402 -13.27 19.78 9.18
CA LYS A 402 -11.90 19.30 8.90
C LYS A 402 -11.93 17.86 8.42
N LEU A 403 -12.79 17.00 8.99
CA LEU A 403 -13.02 15.65 8.48
C LEU A 403 -13.57 15.66 7.05
N ALA A 404 -14.49 16.58 6.74
CA ALA A 404 -14.98 16.75 5.36
C ALA A 404 -13.86 17.12 4.37
N LEU A 405 -12.87 17.92 4.79
CA LEU A 405 -11.67 18.19 3.99
C LEU A 405 -10.84 16.92 3.80
N GLY A 406 -10.63 16.12 4.85
CA GLY A 406 -9.96 14.82 4.78
C GLY A 406 -10.62 13.87 3.78
N TRP A 407 -11.95 13.73 3.83
CA TRP A 407 -12.72 12.92 2.87
C TRP A 407 -12.56 13.41 1.45
N SER A 408 -12.62 14.73 1.21
CA SER A 408 -12.39 15.28 -0.13
C SER A 408 -10.97 14.98 -0.64
N GLY A 409 -9.97 15.00 0.24
CA GLY A 409 -8.61 14.59 -0.07
C GLY A 409 -8.50 13.11 -0.45
N ILE A 410 -9.25 12.23 0.22
CA ILE A 410 -9.28 10.79 -0.09
C ILE A 410 -9.90 10.55 -1.47
N ILE A 411 -10.95 11.27 -1.84
CA ILE A 411 -11.53 11.19 -3.20
C ILE A 411 -10.46 11.55 -4.24
N VAL A 412 -9.72 12.64 -4.02
CA VAL A 412 -8.61 13.04 -4.89
C VAL A 412 -7.51 11.98 -4.92
N ALA A 413 -7.14 11.42 -3.78
CA ALA A 413 -6.18 10.32 -3.70
C ALA A 413 -6.65 9.07 -4.46
N CYS A 414 -7.95 8.76 -4.45
CA CYS A 414 -8.51 7.65 -5.23
C CYS A 414 -8.38 7.90 -6.73
N VAL A 415 -8.73 9.10 -7.20
CA VAL A 415 -8.65 9.46 -8.62
C VAL A 415 -7.19 9.47 -9.10
N ILE A 416 -6.31 10.16 -8.39
CA ILE A 416 -4.89 10.24 -8.79
C ILE A 416 -4.20 8.88 -8.61
N GLY A 417 -4.53 8.14 -7.55
CA GLY A 417 -4.03 6.80 -7.30
C GLY A 417 -4.42 5.83 -8.41
N PHE A 418 -5.65 5.93 -8.91
CA PHE A 418 -6.14 5.15 -10.04
C PHE A 418 -5.35 5.42 -11.33
N VAL A 419 -5.02 6.69 -11.61
CA VAL A 419 -4.34 7.10 -12.84
C VAL A 419 -2.83 6.88 -12.78
N ALA A 420 -2.18 7.20 -11.65
CA ALA A 420 -0.73 7.22 -11.55
C ALA A 420 -0.09 5.82 -11.42
N ASN A 421 -0.83 4.85 -10.91
CA ASN A 421 -0.29 3.53 -10.55
C ASN A 421 -0.68 2.44 -11.56
N ASP A 422 0.22 1.47 -11.74
CA ASP A 422 -0.02 0.30 -12.61
C ASP A 422 -1.20 -0.57 -12.10
N SER A 423 -1.35 -0.67 -10.78
CA SER A 423 -2.51 -1.28 -10.11
C SER A 423 -3.35 -0.22 -9.40
N GLY A 424 -3.71 0.85 -10.12
CA GLY A 424 -4.40 2.02 -9.56
C GLY A 424 -5.75 1.71 -8.92
N THR A 425 -6.47 0.72 -9.44
CA THR A 425 -7.72 0.22 -8.80
C THR A 425 -7.49 -0.21 -7.35
N VAL A 426 -6.36 -0.87 -7.07
CA VAL A 426 -6.00 -1.33 -5.72
C VAL A 426 -5.74 -0.15 -4.80
N ALA A 427 -4.94 0.83 -5.25
CA ALA A 427 -4.63 2.02 -4.47
C ALA A 427 -5.90 2.82 -4.13
N ALA A 428 -6.79 3.01 -5.12
CA ALA A 428 -8.06 3.71 -4.91
C ALA A 428 -8.97 2.95 -3.93
N ALA A 429 -9.10 1.63 -4.11
CA ALA A 429 -9.92 0.78 -3.26
C ALA A 429 -9.44 0.77 -1.80
N THR A 430 -8.12 0.80 -1.56
CA THR A 430 -7.60 0.78 -0.20
C THR A 430 -7.61 2.15 0.47
N SER A 431 -7.51 3.25 -0.28
CA SER A 431 -7.71 4.60 0.26
C SER A 431 -9.17 4.88 0.63
N ILE A 432 -10.13 4.47 -0.20
CA ILE A 432 -11.55 4.82 -0.01
C ILE A 432 -12.16 4.18 1.25
N ILE A 433 -11.58 3.08 1.75
CA ILE A 433 -11.97 2.40 2.99
C ILE A 433 -12.13 3.42 4.13
N PHE A 434 -11.13 4.29 4.30
CA PHE A 434 -11.09 5.25 5.40
C PHE A 434 -12.19 6.31 5.26
N LEU A 435 -12.51 6.75 4.04
CA LEU A 435 -13.63 7.64 3.81
C LEU A 435 -14.95 6.95 4.15
N THR A 436 -15.19 5.77 3.58
CA THR A 436 -16.46 5.04 3.78
C THR A 436 -16.69 4.68 5.24
N SER A 437 -15.67 4.11 5.90
CA SER A 437 -15.83 3.60 7.25
C SER A 437 -15.95 4.74 8.26
N THR A 438 -15.18 5.81 8.14
CA THR A 438 -15.27 6.94 9.10
C THR A 438 -16.56 7.71 8.94
N MET A 439 -17.03 7.94 7.71
CA MET A 439 -18.28 8.66 7.49
C MET A 439 -19.49 7.84 7.96
N LEU A 440 -19.57 6.55 7.63
CA LEU A 440 -20.65 5.68 8.11
C LEU A 440 -20.63 5.57 9.64
N TYR A 441 -19.45 5.42 10.24
CA TYR A 441 -19.29 5.34 11.68
C TYR A 441 -19.82 6.60 12.38
N LEU A 442 -19.39 7.79 11.95
CA LEU A 442 -19.85 9.04 12.55
C LEU A 442 -21.35 9.29 12.38
N ILE A 443 -21.96 8.83 11.28
CA ILE A 443 -23.41 8.94 11.10
C ILE A 443 -24.14 8.02 12.09
N ILE A 444 -23.67 6.79 12.29
CA ILE A 444 -24.27 5.84 13.24
C ILE A 444 -24.14 6.35 14.67
N GLU A 445 -22.99 6.91 15.04
CA GLU A 445 -22.76 7.49 16.37
C GLU A 445 -23.57 8.79 16.61
N ASP A 446 -23.94 9.54 15.57
CA ASP A 446 -24.84 10.71 15.69
C ASP A 446 -26.33 10.31 15.68
N LEU A 447 -26.65 9.05 15.35
CA LEU A 447 -28.00 8.50 15.41
C LEU A 447 -28.32 7.81 16.75
N ASN A 448 -27.29 7.29 17.42
CA ASN A 448 -27.37 6.69 18.76
C ASN A 448 -27.41 7.81 19.83
#